data_AF-A0A956AVJ7-F1
#
_entry.id   AF-A0A956AVJ7-F1
#
_cell.length_a   1.000
_cell.length_b   1.000
_cell.length_c   1.000
_cell.angle_alpha   90.00
_cell.angle_beta   90.00
_cell.angle_gamma   90.00
#
_symmetry.space_group_name_H-M   'P 1'
#
loop_
_entity.id
_entity.type
_entity.pdbx_description
1 polymer ?
#
loop_
_entity_poly.entity_id
_entity_poly.type
_entity_poly.pdbx_seq_one_letter_code
_entity_poly.pdbx_strand_id
1 'polypeptide(L)'
;MLSPGPLARPHADLDSDDDCMKCHTRSEGVPDRLCRDCHTLIDTRIEARRGYHGRAIGGRACADCHKDHRGRGAALIRWPGGAPERFSHALTGYRLDGAHAEAGCRDCHTSTKITEAEARKIDGTWLGLPSTCAECHATDDPHDGEFAGRACTACHGQEKWDALDRFDHDRSRFPLVGEHRDVECAGCHTQPRYTGTATECVDCHQSPHPAGTKFGPDCASCHSPRGWKNVVYPIADHRFFPLEGGHAIKDCAQCHGEKGNAAPSPACASCHEDVHTGRFGSKCQSCHDIFDWRKVRRSAFDHDRTAFPLKGLHVTAQCEDCHPKGKLKPIAHERCLDCHQDPHGGEVGAVCEDCHVEQGFRPSTYPLAKHTTFALAGAHAATACDDCHRIEDAWRFRKGVIECHECHEDRHEGQFGERPCTACHAETHWQPASAFDHAKVWALEGKHVDTPCAHCHADGRYAETPRACGECHGAPHLGQFAATSPRLGCTDCHTPAGWTGTYDHTRVWPLDGAHSNAACKDCHKEAAVADGRMTVRWRLGFQDCARCHSSPHRDPEGGAP
;
A
#
# COMPACT_ATOMS: atom_id res chain seq x y z
N MET A 1 -44.61 53.66 -42.88
CA MET A 1 -43.49 53.29 -42.00
C MET A 1 -42.26 53.97 -42.57
N LEU A 2 -41.37 54.52 -41.74
CA LEU A 2 -40.13 55.12 -42.23
C LEU A 2 -39.01 54.08 -42.07
N SER A 3 -38.27 53.80 -43.14
CA SER A 3 -37.15 52.86 -43.10
C SER A 3 -36.07 53.38 -42.12
N PRO A 4 -35.62 52.59 -41.14
CA PRO A 4 -34.60 53.00 -40.19
C PRO A 4 -33.17 53.00 -40.77
N GLY A 5 -33.01 52.56 -42.02
CA GLY A 5 -31.74 52.51 -42.73
C GLY A 5 -31.75 51.48 -43.86
N PRO A 6 -30.75 51.51 -44.76
CA PRO A 6 -30.73 50.61 -45.91
C PRO A 6 -30.72 49.13 -45.51
N LEU A 7 -31.47 48.31 -46.25
CA LEU A 7 -31.45 46.84 -46.15
C LEU A 7 -30.05 46.24 -46.44
N ALA A 8 -29.82 45.02 -45.99
CA ALA A 8 -28.61 44.28 -46.29
C ALA A 8 -28.55 43.94 -47.79
N ARG A 9 -27.34 43.75 -48.33
CA ARG A 9 -27.13 43.53 -49.76
C ARG A 9 -28.02 42.44 -50.40
N PRO A 10 -28.29 41.29 -49.76
CA PRO A 10 -29.18 40.27 -50.33
C PRO A 10 -30.64 40.71 -50.54
N HIS A 11 -31.09 41.73 -49.82
CA HIS A 11 -32.45 42.29 -49.94
C HIS A 11 -32.43 43.73 -50.50
N ALA A 12 -31.34 44.17 -51.12
CA ALA A 12 -31.22 45.53 -51.63
C ALA A 12 -32.30 45.90 -52.65
N ASP A 13 -32.79 44.92 -53.41
CA ASP A 13 -33.84 45.12 -54.42
C ASP A 13 -35.24 45.32 -53.81
N LEU A 14 -35.40 45.08 -52.50
CA LEU A 14 -36.63 45.31 -51.74
C LEU A 14 -36.59 46.62 -50.94
N ASP A 15 -35.51 47.39 -51.05
CA ASP A 15 -35.29 48.62 -50.28
C ASP A 15 -35.98 49.82 -50.97
N SER A 16 -37.31 49.74 -51.06
CA SER A 16 -38.21 50.75 -51.59
C SER A 16 -39.31 51.07 -50.57
N ASP A 17 -39.79 52.31 -50.57
CA ASP A 17 -40.85 52.77 -49.65
C ASP A 17 -42.16 51.98 -49.83
N ASP A 18 -42.41 51.46 -51.04
CA ASP A 18 -43.60 50.66 -51.37
C ASP A 18 -43.52 49.21 -50.87
N ASP A 19 -42.31 48.73 -50.56
CA ASP A 19 -42.03 47.32 -50.29
C ASP A 19 -41.98 46.96 -48.80
N CYS A 20 -42.12 47.94 -47.90
CA CYS A 20 -42.07 47.74 -46.45
C CYS A 20 -43.03 46.63 -45.97
N MET A 21 -44.23 46.53 -46.56
CA MET A 21 -45.24 45.54 -46.17
C MET A 21 -44.94 44.12 -46.66
N LYS A 22 -43.92 43.91 -47.51
CA LYS A 22 -43.46 42.57 -47.89
C LYS A 22 -42.82 41.83 -46.72
N CYS A 23 -42.31 42.55 -45.72
CA CYS A 23 -41.73 41.98 -44.50
C CYS A 23 -42.47 42.38 -43.23
N HIS A 24 -43.31 43.42 -43.28
CA HIS A 24 -44.03 43.94 -42.12
C HIS A 24 -45.55 43.80 -42.21
N THR A 25 -46.20 43.63 -41.05
CA THR A 25 -47.64 43.83 -40.89
C THR A 25 -47.92 44.95 -39.89
N ARG A 26 -49.10 45.56 -39.99
CA ARG A 26 -49.50 46.67 -39.10
C ARG A 26 -49.71 46.21 -37.65
N SER A 27 -50.04 44.94 -37.43
CA SER A 27 -50.41 44.38 -36.12
C SER A 27 -49.27 43.64 -35.41
N GLU A 28 -48.35 43.01 -36.16
CA GLU A 28 -47.36 42.07 -35.58
C GLU A 28 -45.90 42.49 -35.82
N GLY A 29 -45.67 43.65 -36.44
CA GLY A 29 -44.32 44.10 -36.75
C GLY A 29 -43.74 43.29 -37.91
N VAL A 30 -42.87 42.31 -37.64
CA VAL A 30 -42.20 41.45 -38.64
C VAL A 30 -42.57 39.98 -38.36
N PRO A 31 -43.65 39.45 -38.96
CA PRO A 31 -44.04 38.06 -38.75
C PRO A 31 -43.15 37.08 -39.53
N ASP A 32 -42.79 35.96 -38.90
CA ASP A 32 -41.91 34.93 -39.48
C ASP A 32 -42.41 34.36 -40.81
N ARG A 33 -43.75 34.29 -41.00
CA ARG A 33 -44.33 33.69 -42.19
C ARG A 33 -43.92 34.43 -43.46
N LEU A 34 -43.87 35.76 -43.42
CA LEU A 34 -43.45 36.57 -44.58
C LEU A 34 -42.00 36.26 -44.99
N CYS A 35 -41.11 36.00 -44.03
CA CYS A 35 -39.75 35.55 -44.33
C CYS A 35 -39.74 34.14 -44.95
N ARG A 36 -40.55 33.23 -44.40
CA ARG A 36 -40.61 31.82 -44.83
C ARG A 36 -41.21 31.63 -46.22
N ASP A 37 -42.14 32.49 -46.64
CA ASP A 37 -42.74 32.48 -47.98
C ASP A 37 -41.71 32.75 -49.10
N CYS A 38 -40.70 33.59 -48.84
CA CYS A 38 -39.58 33.80 -49.76
C CYS A 38 -38.42 32.82 -49.54
N HIS A 39 -38.15 32.44 -48.29
CA HIS A 39 -37.08 31.50 -47.93
C HIS A 39 -37.60 30.05 -47.80
N THR A 40 -38.23 29.56 -48.86
CA THR A 40 -38.93 28.26 -48.88
C THR A 40 -38.02 27.07 -48.53
N LEU A 41 -36.73 27.10 -48.89
CA LEU A 41 -35.78 26.05 -48.51
C LEU A 41 -35.51 25.98 -47.00
N ILE A 42 -35.60 27.10 -46.30
CA ILE A 42 -35.52 27.18 -44.84
C ILE A 42 -36.86 26.78 -44.24
N ASP A 43 -37.97 27.24 -44.83
CA ASP A 43 -39.34 26.88 -44.44
C ASP A 43 -39.53 25.36 -44.37
N THR A 44 -39.25 24.67 -45.47
CA THR A 44 -39.34 23.20 -45.58
C THR A 44 -38.50 22.48 -44.52
N ARG A 45 -37.32 23.02 -44.18
CA ARG A 45 -36.44 22.43 -43.15
C ARG A 45 -36.96 22.65 -41.75
N ILE A 46 -37.52 23.83 -41.47
CA ILE A 46 -38.17 24.11 -40.19
C ILE A 46 -39.35 23.17 -39.97
N GLU A 47 -40.22 23.02 -40.97
CA GLU A 47 -41.38 22.12 -40.92
C GLU A 47 -40.96 20.67 -40.75
N ALA A 48 -39.93 20.23 -41.46
CA ALA A 48 -39.36 18.90 -41.34
C ALA A 48 -38.52 18.70 -40.05
N ARG A 49 -38.31 19.74 -39.23
CA ARG A 49 -37.41 19.76 -38.06
C ARG A 49 -35.98 19.29 -38.37
N ARG A 50 -35.47 19.65 -39.56
CA ARG A 50 -34.13 19.30 -40.05
C ARG A 50 -33.20 20.49 -40.05
N GLY A 51 -31.90 20.22 -39.92
CA GLY A 51 -30.86 21.25 -39.94
C GLY A 51 -30.94 22.20 -38.74
N TYR A 52 -30.09 23.23 -38.75
CA TYR A 52 -29.97 24.16 -37.62
C TYR A 52 -31.29 24.87 -37.30
N HIS A 53 -31.95 25.46 -38.30
CA HIS A 53 -33.18 26.24 -38.11
C HIS A 53 -34.35 25.39 -37.60
N GLY A 54 -34.51 24.15 -38.09
CA GLY A 54 -35.59 23.27 -37.65
C GLY A 54 -35.35 22.55 -36.33
N ARG A 55 -34.07 22.28 -35.98
CA ARG A 55 -33.72 21.45 -34.80
C ARG A 55 -33.24 22.25 -33.60
N ALA A 56 -32.36 23.23 -33.80
CA ALA A 56 -31.66 23.89 -32.69
C ALA A 56 -32.34 25.18 -32.21
N ILE A 57 -33.06 25.87 -33.09
CA ILE A 57 -33.68 27.18 -32.80
C ILE A 57 -35.16 27.25 -33.22
N GLY A 58 -35.81 26.11 -33.43
CA GLY A 58 -37.21 26.05 -33.84
C GLY A 58 -38.11 26.84 -32.88
N GLY A 59 -39.00 27.67 -33.44
CA GLY A 59 -39.93 28.52 -32.67
C GLY A 59 -39.39 29.88 -32.25
N ARG A 60 -38.15 30.25 -32.61
CA ARG A 60 -37.64 31.62 -32.46
C ARG A 60 -38.01 32.48 -33.66
N ALA A 61 -38.34 33.75 -33.41
CA ALA A 61 -38.65 34.69 -34.46
C ALA A 61 -37.43 34.97 -35.36
N CYS A 62 -37.64 35.02 -36.69
CA CYS A 62 -36.59 35.25 -37.68
C CYS A 62 -35.86 36.58 -37.39
N ALA A 63 -36.61 37.62 -37.04
CA ALA A 63 -36.11 38.97 -36.80
C ALA A 63 -35.20 39.10 -35.56
N ASP A 64 -35.27 38.16 -34.61
CA ASP A 64 -34.40 38.15 -33.43
C ASP A 64 -32.93 37.95 -33.84
N CYS A 65 -32.71 37.06 -34.80
CA CYS A 65 -31.40 36.68 -35.29
C CYS A 65 -31.01 37.44 -36.56
N HIS A 66 -31.94 37.65 -37.49
CA HIS A 66 -31.70 38.32 -38.77
C HIS A 66 -32.22 39.76 -38.72
N LYS A 67 -31.30 40.73 -38.61
CA LYS A 67 -31.66 42.16 -38.66
C LYS A 67 -31.11 42.77 -39.94
N ASP A 68 -32.03 43.22 -40.80
CA ASP A 68 -31.72 43.59 -42.17
C ASP A 68 -31.33 45.06 -42.35
N HIS A 69 -32.00 45.98 -41.64
CA HIS A 69 -31.76 47.42 -41.66
C HIS A 69 -30.45 47.88 -40.97
N ARG A 70 -29.38 47.10 -41.10
CA ARG A 70 -28.04 47.43 -40.57
C ARG A 70 -27.10 47.94 -41.67
N GLY A 71 -27.63 48.22 -42.85
CA GLY A 71 -26.88 48.70 -44.00
C GLY A 71 -26.41 47.59 -44.94
N ARG A 72 -26.04 47.99 -46.16
CA ARG A 72 -25.68 47.08 -47.27
C ARG A 72 -24.57 46.08 -46.92
N GLY A 73 -23.62 46.47 -46.08
CA GLY A 73 -22.50 45.62 -45.64
C GLY A 73 -22.82 44.65 -44.49
N ALA A 74 -24.04 44.67 -43.95
CA ALA A 74 -24.39 43.83 -42.81
C ALA A 74 -24.45 42.34 -43.18
N ALA A 75 -23.76 41.51 -42.41
CA ALA A 75 -23.88 40.06 -42.51
C ALA A 75 -25.23 39.60 -41.95
N LEU A 76 -26.06 39.01 -42.82
CA LEU A 76 -27.35 38.46 -42.41
C LEU A 76 -27.21 37.14 -41.65
N ILE A 77 -26.19 36.33 -41.95
CA ILE A 77 -25.92 35.10 -41.21
C ILE A 77 -25.20 35.47 -39.90
N ARG A 78 -25.84 35.15 -38.77
CA ARG A 78 -25.20 35.24 -37.45
C ARG A 78 -24.86 33.86 -36.96
N TRP A 79 -23.56 33.60 -36.87
CA TRP A 79 -23.06 32.33 -36.37
C TRP A 79 -23.27 32.21 -34.85
N PRO A 80 -23.88 31.12 -34.37
CA PRO A 80 -23.83 30.74 -32.96
C PRO A 80 -22.38 30.73 -32.47
N GLY A 81 -22.10 31.43 -31.36
CA GLY A 81 -20.74 31.59 -30.87
C GLY A 81 -19.93 32.71 -31.55
N GLY A 82 -20.53 33.45 -32.50
CA GLY A 82 -20.00 34.70 -33.06
C GLY A 82 -19.16 34.56 -34.33
N ALA A 83 -18.77 33.34 -34.72
CA ALA A 83 -17.92 33.08 -35.88
C ALA A 83 -18.22 31.68 -36.48
N PRO A 84 -18.04 31.47 -37.80
CA PRO A 84 -18.33 30.17 -38.43
C PRO A 84 -17.52 29.02 -37.86
N GLU A 85 -16.27 29.26 -37.46
CA GLU A 85 -15.35 28.25 -36.91
C GLU A 85 -15.82 27.73 -35.55
N ARG A 86 -16.69 28.48 -34.87
CA ARG A 86 -17.28 28.10 -33.57
C ARG A 86 -18.61 27.38 -33.73
N PHE A 87 -19.11 27.22 -34.95
CA PHE A 87 -20.38 26.57 -35.20
C PHE A 87 -20.26 25.05 -35.00
N SER A 88 -21.13 24.49 -34.15
CA SER A 88 -21.18 23.04 -33.93
C SER A 88 -22.15 22.38 -34.91
N HIS A 89 -21.62 21.49 -35.75
CA HIS A 89 -22.41 20.68 -36.69
C HIS A 89 -23.44 19.79 -35.98
N ALA A 90 -23.17 19.39 -34.74
CA ALA A 90 -24.11 18.63 -33.91
C ALA A 90 -25.48 19.32 -33.73
N LEU A 91 -25.56 20.64 -33.89
CA LEU A 91 -26.80 21.41 -33.84
C LEU A 91 -27.71 21.13 -35.05
N THR A 92 -27.11 20.78 -36.20
CA THR A 92 -27.83 20.47 -37.44
C THR A 92 -28.48 19.08 -37.44
N GLY A 93 -28.09 18.21 -36.51
CA GLY A 93 -28.44 16.79 -36.50
C GLY A 93 -27.45 15.90 -37.26
N TYR A 94 -26.45 16.48 -37.92
CA TYR A 94 -25.34 15.77 -38.55
C TYR A 94 -24.03 16.09 -37.82
N ARG A 95 -23.52 15.13 -37.07
CA ARG A 95 -22.24 15.27 -36.35
C ARG A 95 -21.09 14.96 -37.29
N LEU A 96 -20.05 15.79 -37.24
CA LEU A 96 -18.78 15.50 -37.90
C LEU A 96 -17.95 14.70 -36.90
N ASP A 97 -17.79 13.41 -37.20
CA ASP A 97 -17.03 12.48 -36.37
C ASP A 97 -15.77 12.03 -37.12
N GLY A 98 -14.71 11.72 -36.37
CA GLY A 98 -13.40 11.34 -36.91
C GLY A 98 -12.77 12.40 -37.79
N ALA A 99 -12.15 11.99 -38.90
CA ALA A 99 -11.43 12.89 -39.81
C ALA A 99 -12.30 14.03 -40.36
N HIS A 100 -13.63 13.84 -40.42
CA HIS A 100 -14.56 14.90 -40.84
C HIS A 100 -14.63 16.07 -39.85
N ALA A 101 -14.25 15.89 -38.59
CA ALA A 101 -14.25 16.96 -37.59
C ALA A 101 -13.18 18.03 -37.85
N GLU A 102 -12.12 17.68 -38.58
CA GLU A 102 -11.04 18.58 -38.97
C GLU A 102 -11.27 19.24 -40.34
N ALA A 103 -12.29 18.81 -41.08
CA ALA A 103 -12.59 19.32 -42.41
C ALA A 103 -13.02 20.80 -42.37
N GLY A 104 -12.53 21.58 -43.32
CA GLY A 104 -12.97 22.95 -43.53
C GLY A 104 -14.41 23.00 -44.04
N CYS A 105 -15.12 24.07 -43.70
CA CYS A 105 -16.54 24.23 -44.07
C CYS A 105 -16.78 24.09 -45.60
N ARG A 106 -15.82 24.59 -46.40
CA ARG A 106 -15.89 24.59 -47.87
C ARG A 106 -15.38 23.30 -48.52
N ASP A 107 -14.87 22.35 -47.75
CA ASP A 107 -14.49 21.03 -48.27
C ASP A 107 -15.75 20.19 -48.53
N CYS A 108 -16.80 20.40 -47.71
CA CYS A 108 -18.10 19.73 -47.87
C CYS A 108 -19.12 20.60 -48.62
N HIS A 109 -19.23 21.89 -48.29
CA HIS A 109 -20.27 22.77 -48.86
C HIS A 109 -19.87 23.37 -50.20
N THR A 110 -19.78 22.50 -51.22
CA THR A 110 -19.48 22.82 -52.61
C THR A 110 -20.66 22.51 -53.53
N SER A 111 -20.75 23.21 -54.66
CA SER A 111 -21.81 22.99 -55.65
C SER A 111 -21.82 21.57 -56.24
N THR A 112 -20.68 20.86 -56.22
CA THR A 112 -20.56 19.48 -56.70
C THR A 112 -21.08 18.45 -55.69
N LYS A 113 -21.03 18.74 -54.39
CA LYS A 113 -21.50 17.84 -53.32
C LYS A 113 -22.95 18.09 -52.89
N ILE A 114 -23.50 19.28 -53.14
CA ILE A 114 -24.90 19.60 -52.86
C ILE A 114 -25.82 18.83 -53.81
N THR A 115 -26.59 17.85 -53.32
CA THR A 115 -27.47 17.01 -54.15
C THR A 115 -28.85 17.64 -54.41
N GLU A 116 -29.33 18.52 -53.52
CA GLU A 116 -30.61 19.22 -53.73
C GLU A 116 -30.52 20.28 -54.84
N ALA A 117 -31.29 20.12 -55.91
CA ALA A 117 -31.24 20.96 -57.09
C ALA A 117 -31.51 22.45 -56.81
N GLU A 118 -32.55 22.77 -56.02
CA GLU A 118 -32.90 24.17 -55.72
C GLU A 118 -31.89 24.85 -54.80
N ALA A 119 -31.31 24.13 -53.84
CA ALA A 119 -30.25 24.66 -53.00
C ALA A 119 -29.00 24.99 -53.82
N ARG A 120 -28.62 24.12 -54.77
CA ARG A 120 -27.44 24.27 -55.62
C ARG A 120 -27.44 25.56 -56.47
N LYS A 121 -28.62 26.12 -56.76
CA LYS A 121 -28.75 27.39 -57.52
C LYS A 121 -28.34 28.62 -56.70
N ILE A 122 -28.27 28.50 -55.38
CA ILE A 122 -27.96 29.61 -54.48
C ILE A 122 -26.46 29.65 -54.24
N ASP A 123 -25.82 30.73 -54.68
CA ASP A 123 -24.38 30.91 -54.51
C ASP A 123 -23.99 30.88 -53.03
N GLY A 124 -22.92 30.15 -52.72
CA GLY A 124 -22.37 30.02 -51.38
C GLY A 124 -23.29 29.36 -50.34
N THR A 125 -24.38 28.69 -50.74
CA THR A 125 -25.35 28.06 -49.82
C THR A 125 -24.72 27.04 -48.87
N TRP A 126 -25.34 26.89 -47.70
CA TRP A 126 -25.01 25.87 -46.69
C TRP A 126 -26.03 24.73 -46.65
N LEU A 127 -26.98 24.71 -47.60
CA LEU A 127 -28.08 23.77 -47.65
C LEU A 127 -27.87 22.71 -48.75
N GLY A 128 -28.59 21.60 -48.64
CA GLY A 128 -28.75 20.63 -49.72
C GLY A 128 -27.66 19.56 -49.85
N LEU A 129 -26.81 19.39 -48.83
CA LEU A 129 -25.92 18.23 -48.75
C LEU A 129 -26.69 16.96 -48.36
N PRO A 130 -26.33 15.79 -48.93
CA PRO A 130 -26.82 14.50 -48.47
C PRO A 130 -26.28 14.17 -47.08
N SER A 131 -26.92 13.21 -46.40
CA SER A 131 -26.54 12.80 -45.04
C SER A 131 -26.02 11.36 -44.96
N THR A 132 -25.92 10.64 -46.08
CA THR A 132 -25.40 9.28 -46.12
C THR A 132 -23.97 9.26 -46.66
N CYS A 133 -23.15 8.32 -46.15
CA CYS A 133 -21.76 8.18 -46.57
C CYS A 133 -21.68 7.88 -48.08
N ALA A 134 -22.51 6.97 -48.57
CA ALA A 134 -22.51 6.51 -49.96
C ALA A 134 -22.82 7.63 -50.97
N GLU A 135 -23.71 8.58 -50.63
CA GLU A 135 -24.01 9.72 -51.51
C GLU A 135 -22.84 10.71 -51.63
N CYS A 136 -22.01 10.83 -50.58
CA CYS A 136 -20.81 11.67 -50.60
C CYS A 136 -19.58 10.98 -51.23
N HIS A 137 -19.47 9.66 -51.03
CA HIS A 137 -18.32 8.81 -51.34
C HIS A 137 -18.62 7.75 -52.42
N ALA A 138 -19.57 8.03 -53.32
CA ALA A 138 -19.99 7.07 -54.35
C ALA A 138 -18.83 6.61 -55.26
N THR A 139 -17.85 7.48 -55.52
CA THR A 139 -16.66 7.17 -56.33
C THR A 139 -15.54 6.49 -55.54
N ASP A 140 -15.67 6.47 -54.21
CA ASP A 140 -14.62 6.03 -53.31
C ASP A 140 -14.89 4.61 -52.77
N ASP A 141 -16.01 3.99 -53.14
CA ASP A 141 -16.40 2.64 -52.71
C ASP A 141 -15.72 1.55 -53.57
N PRO A 142 -14.69 0.84 -53.05
CA PRO A 142 -14.01 -0.21 -53.79
C PRO A 142 -14.82 -1.51 -53.87
N HIS A 143 -15.94 -1.63 -53.15
CA HIS A 143 -16.72 -2.86 -53.07
C HIS A 143 -17.74 -3.00 -54.20
N ASP A 144 -17.78 -2.06 -55.15
CA ASP A 144 -18.65 -2.10 -56.33
C ASP A 144 -20.13 -2.37 -55.99
N GLY A 145 -20.60 -1.82 -54.87
CA GLY A 145 -21.97 -1.99 -54.39
C GLY A 145 -22.31 -3.38 -53.80
N GLU A 146 -21.33 -4.28 -53.59
CA GLU A 146 -21.54 -5.62 -52.99
C GLU A 146 -22.23 -5.54 -51.62
N PHE A 147 -22.04 -4.44 -50.88
CA PHE A 147 -22.61 -4.19 -49.57
C PHE A 147 -23.77 -3.17 -49.56
N ALA A 148 -24.44 -2.95 -50.69
CA ALA A 148 -25.57 -2.04 -50.78
C ALA A 148 -26.61 -2.29 -49.67
N GLY A 149 -26.97 -1.23 -48.94
CA GLY A 149 -27.91 -1.31 -47.81
C GLY A 149 -27.27 -1.58 -46.45
N ARG A 150 -25.95 -1.82 -46.37
CA ARG A 150 -25.20 -1.89 -45.11
C ARG A 150 -24.47 -0.58 -44.84
N ALA A 151 -24.51 -0.10 -43.60
CA ALA A 151 -23.79 1.10 -43.22
C ALA A 151 -22.26 0.85 -43.28
N CYS A 152 -21.51 1.76 -43.91
CA CYS A 152 -20.06 1.65 -44.04
C CYS A 152 -19.37 1.56 -42.67
N THR A 153 -19.92 2.27 -41.68
CA THR A 153 -19.46 2.30 -40.28
C THR A 153 -19.61 0.97 -39.53
N ALA A 154 -20.23 -0.03 -40.15
CA ALA A 154 -20.23 -1.41 -39.66
C ALA A 154 -18.87 -2.10 -39.83
N CYS A 155 -18.02 -1.61 -40.75
CA CYS A 155 -16.70 -2.18 -41.04
C CYS A 155 -15.58 -1.14 -40.98
N HIS A 156 -15.84 0.09 -41.44
CA HIS A 156 -14.85 1.17 -41.49
C HIS A 156 -15.00 2.15 -40.31
N GLY A 157 -13.86 2.54 -39.73
CA GLY A 157 -13.78 3.65 -38.79
C GLY A 157 -13.79 5.01 -39.49
N GLN A 158 -14.26 6.05 -38.80
CA GLN A 158 -14.23 7.43 -39.31
C GLN A 158 -12.92 8.17 -38.98
N GLU A 159 -12.11 7.65 -38.06
CA GLU A 159 -10.79 8.20 -37.69
C GLU A 159 -9.72 7.83 -38.72
N LYS A 160 -9.70 6.55 -39.12
CA LYS A 160 -8.79 5.98 -40.11
C LYS A 160 -9.56 4.96 -40.94
N TRP A 161 -9.89 5.32 -42.17
CA TRP A 161 -10.78 4.52 -43.02
C TRP A 161 -10.24 3.11 -43.32
N ASP A 162 -8.94 3.00 -43.56
CA ASP A 162 -8.26 1.75 -43.96
C ASP A 162 -7.91 0.83 -42.78
N ALA A 163 -8.16 1.25 -41.54
CA ALA A 163 -7.78 0.47 -40.37
C ALA A 163 -8.65 -0.78 -40.16
N LEU A 164 -9.83 -0.86 -40.81
CA LEU A 164 -10.82 -1.95 -40.71
C LEU A 164 -11.05 -2.45 -39.27
N ASP A 165 -10.92 -1.55 -38.30
CA ASP A 165 -10.93 -1.84 -36.86
C ASP A 165 -12.28 -2.33 -36.35
N ARG A 166 -13.34 -2.22 -37.17
CA ARG A 166 -14.70 -2.67 -36.86
C ARG A 166 -15.09 -3.95 -37.57
N PHE A 167 -14.33 -4.36 -38.59
CA PHE A 167 -14.58 -5.62 -39.28
C PHE A 167 -13.99 -6.77 -38.46
N ASP A 168 -14.85 -7.71 -38.08
CA ASP A 168 -14.48 -8.87 -37.27
C ASP A 168 -14.76 -10.15 -38.05
N HIS A 169 -13.69 -10.82 -38.49
CA HIS A 169 -13.78 -12.06 -39.24
C HIS A 169 -14.25 -13.24 -38.38
N ASP A 170 -14.10 -13.19 -37.05
CA ASP A 170 -14.58 -14.23 -36.14
C ASP A 170 -16.12 -14.30 -36.11
N ARG A 171 -16.80 -13.25 -36.58
CA ARG A 171 -18.26 -13.19 -36.73
C ARG A 171 -18.77 -13.61 -38.10
N SER A 172 -17.87 -13.99 -39.01
CA SER A 172 -18.22 -14.48 -40.34
C SER A 172 -18.60 -15.96 -40.32
N ARG A 173 -18.94 -16.51 -41.50
CA ARG A 173 -19.19 -17.95 -41.66
C ARG A 173 -17.93 -18.80 -41.56
N PHE A 174 -16.75 -18.18 -41.66
CA PHE A 174 -15.46 -18.83 -41.55
C PHE A 174 -14.57 -18.07 -40.57
N PRO A 175 -14.69 -18.29 -39.25
CA PRO A 175 -13.83 -17.63 -38.27
C PRO A 175 -12.35 -17.94 -38.54
N LEU A 176 -11.49 -16.91 -38.62
CA LEU A 176 -10.06 -17.12 -38.83
C LEU A 176 -9.44 -17.60 -37.51
N VAL A 177 -9.01 -18.86 -37.50
CA VAL A 177 -8.37 -19.46 -36.34
C VAL A 177 -7.02 -20.07 -36.74
N GLY A 178 -6.06 -19.96 -35.82
CA GLY A 178 -4.70 -20.45 -36.08
C GLY A 178 -4.01 -19.66 -37.17
N GLU A 179 -3.33 -20.36 -38.08
CA GLU A 179 -2.49 -19.75 -39.12
C GLU A 179 -3.31 -18.95 -40.15
N HIS A 180 -4.62 -19.17 -40.24
CA HIS A 180 -5.51 -18.39 -41.11
C HIS A 180 -5.65 -16.92 -40.67
N ARG A 181 -5.30 -16.58 -39.42
CA ARG A 181 -5.39 -15.19 -38.92
C ARG A 181 -4.39 -14.23 -39.55
N ASP A 182 -3.26 -14.77 -40.01
CA ASP A 182 -2.16 -13.99 -40.56
C ASP A 182 -2.21 -13.95 -42.10
N VAL A 183 -3.26 -14.50 -42.71
CA VAL A 183 -3.46 -14.51 -44.16
C VAL A 183 -4.08 -13.18 -44.59
N GLU A 184 -3.42 -12.49 -45.52
CA GLU A 184 -3.94 -11.29 -46.17
C GLU A 184 -5.29 -11.57 -46.84
N CYS A 185 -6.19 -10.58 -46.86
CA CYS A 185 -7.54 -10.73 -47.40
C CYS A 185 -7.55 -11.30 -48.83
N ALA A 186 -6.60 -10.87 -49.66
CA ALA A 186 -6.45 -11.33 -51.04
C ALA A 186 -6.04 -12.81 -51.18
N GLY A 187 -5.55 -13.44 -50.10
CA GLY A 187 -5.24 -14.87 -50.06
C GLY A 187 -6.48 -15.76 -50.08
N CYS A 188 -7.64 -15.23 -49.68
CA CYS A 188 -8.91 -15.94 -49.68
C CYS A 188 -9.98 -15.28 -50.56
N HIS A 189 -9.94 -13.96 -50.71
CA HIS A 189 -10.94 -13.18 -51.46
C HIS A 189 -10.37 -12.64 -52.77
N THR A 190 -11.07 -12.90 -53.88
CA THR A 190 -10.76 -12.31 -55.18
C THR A 190 -11.29 -10.88 -55.22
N GLN A 191 -10.47 -9.91 -54.78
CA GLN A 191 -10.88 -8.50 -54.72
C GLN A 191 -11.43 -8.01 -56.08
N PRO A 192 -12.54 -7.24 -56.09
CA PRO A 192 -13.26 -6.68 -54.94
C PRO A 192 -14.39 -7.57 -54.37
N ARG A 193 -14.45 -8.87 -54.72
CA ARG A 193 -15.50 -9.77 -54.24
C ARG A 193 -15.14 -10.39 -52.90
N TYR A 194 -15.89 -10.03 -51.87
CA TYR A 194 -15.72 -10.54 -50.51
C TYR A 194 -16.84 -11.51 -50.09
N THR A 195 -17.88 -11.68 -50.91
CA THR A 195 -18.93 -12.68 -50.71
C THR A 195 -18.67 -13.95 -51.54
N GLY A 196 -19.17 -15.09 -51.03
CA GLY A 196 -19.16 -16.36 -51.76
C GLY A 196 -17.83 -17.11 -51.81
N THR A 197 -16.83 -16.73 -51.00
CA THR A 197 -15.58 -17.49 -50.85
C THR A 197 -15.85 -18.91 -50.34
N ALA A 198 -15.20 -19.90 -50.96
CA ALA A 198 -15.31 -21.31 -50.57
C ALA A 198 -14.72 -21.55 -49.18
N THR A 199 -15.24 -22.53 -48.45
CA THR A 199 -14.88 -22.79 -47.04
C THR A 199 -14.36 -24.20 -46.79
N GLU A 200 -14.40 -25.10 -47.78
CA GLU A 200 -13.89 -26.46 -47.60
C GLU A 200 -12.37 -26.46 -47.72
N CYS A 201 -11.70 -27.25 -46.88
CA CYS A 201 -10.23 -27.29 -46.83
C CYS A 201 -9.61 -27.62 -48.21
N VAL A 202 -10.26 -28.49 -48.97
CA VAL A 202 -9.80 -28.96 -50.29
C VAL A 202 -9.97 -27.94 -51.40
N ASP A 203 -10.82 -26.92 -51.21
CA ASP A 203 -11.02 -25.87 -52.21
C ASP A 203 -9.85 -24.87 -52.20
N CYS A 204 -9.08 -24.83 -51.11
CA CYS A 204 -7.92 -23.95 -50.94
C CYS A 204 -6.59 -24.70 -50.79
N HIS A 205 -6.59 -25.92 -50.24
CA HIS A 205 -5.37 -26.68 -49.93
C HIS A 205 -5.31 -28.03 -50.65
N GLN A 206 -4.11 -28.35 -51.17
CA GLN A 206 -3.81 -29.66 -51.73
C GLN A 206 -3.24 -30.60 -50.66
N SER A 207 -3.69 -31.86 -50.65
CA SER A 207 -3.21 -32.86 -49.69
C SER A 207 -1.75 -33.26 -49.97
N PRO A 208 -0.84 -33.19 -48.98
CA PRO A 208 0.55 -33.59 -49.14
C PRO A 208 0.80 -35.10 -48.91
N HIS A 209 -0.23 -35.89 -48.63
CA HIS A 209 -0.10 -37.32 -48.32
C HIS A 209 0.22 -38.16 -49.56
N PRO A 210 0.94 -39.30 -49.40
CA PRO A 210 1.20 -40.22 -50.50
C PRO A 210 -0.09 -40.71 -51.19
N ALA A 211 -0.03 -40.85 -52.51
CA ALA A 211 -1.12 -41.38 -53.30
C ALA A 211 -1.45 -42.82 -52.90
N GLY A 212 -2.75 -43.15 -52.79
CA GLY A 212 -3.24 -44.48 -52.41
C GLY A 212 -3.57 -44.66 -50.93
N THR A 213 -3.36 -43.63 -50.10
CA THR A 213 -3.90 -43.59 -48.72
C THR A 213 -5.43 -43.46 -48.76
N LYS A 214 -6.14 -44.08 -47.80
CA LYS A 214 -7.61 -44.01 -47.70
C LYS A 214 -8.11 -42.77 -46.93
N PHE A 215 -7.31 -41.71 -46.88
CA PHE A 215 -7.69 -40.49 -46.16
C PHE A 215 -8.71 -39.70 -47.00
N GLY A 216 -9.89 -39.44 -46.42
CA GLY A 216 -10.98 -38.69 -47.05
C GLY A 216 -10.80 -37.17 -46.96
N PRO A 217 -11.81 -36.37 -47.37
CA PRO A 217 -11.75 -34.90 -47.33
C PRO A 217 -11.85 -34.32 -45.91
N ASP A 218 -12.11 -35.15 -44.91
CA ASP A 218 -12.19 -34.73 -43.51
C ASP A 218 -10.79 -34.51 -42.90
N CYS A 219 -10.13 -33.45 -43.37
CA CYS A 219 -8.81 -33.04 -42.89
C CYS A 219 -8.83 -32.71 -41.39
N ALA A 220 -9.96 -32.18 -40.87
CA ALA A 220 -10.10 -31.77 -39.48
C ALA A 220 -10.11 -32.95 -38.48
N SER A 221 -10.39 -34.18 -38.95
CA SER A 221 -10.22 -35.40 -38.15
C SER A 221 -8.79 -35.63 -37.67
N CYS A 222 -7.81 -35.08 -38.40
CA CYS A 222 -6.40 -35.25 -38.11
C CYS A 222 -5.66 -33.93 -37.98
N HIS A 223 -6.01 -32.84 -38.66
CA HIS A 223 -5.22 -31.60 -38.70
C HIS A 223 -5.93 -30.43 -38.02
N SER A 224 -5.13 -29.54 -37.41
CA SER A 224 -5.64 -28.30 -36.81
C SER A 224 -5.46 -27.13 -37.78
N PRO A 225 -6.41 -26.18 -37.83
CA PRO A 225 -6.17 -24.86 -38.46
C PRO A 225 -5.02 -24.06 -37.82
N ARG A 226 -4.51 -24.48 -36.65
CA ARG A 226 -3.30 -23.94 -35.99
C ARG A 226 -2.00 -24.50 -36.56
N GLY A 227 -2.06 -25.36 -37.58
CA GLY A 227 -0.92 -25.84 -38.33
C GLY A 227 -1.09 -27.28 -38.80
N TRP A 228 -0.71 -27.56 -40.05
CA TRP A 228 -0.84 -28.89 -40.65
C TRP A 228 -0.01 -29.98 -39.94
N LYS A 229 1.09 -29.60 -39.28
CA LYS A 229 1.90 -30.51 -38.45
C LYS A 229 1.28 -30.77 -37.08
N ASN A 230 0.29 -29.98 -36.67
CA ASN A 230 -0.41 -30.11 -35.40
C ASN A 230 -1.59 -31.05 -35.58
N VAL A 231 -1.31 -32.35 -35.44
CA VAL A 231 -2.32 -33.38 -35.62
C VAL A 231 -3.25 -33.41 -34.40
N VAL A 232 -4.54 -33.17 -34.58
CA VAL A 232 -5.58 -33.21 -33.55
C VAL A 232 -6.11 -34.64 -33.44
N TYR A 233 -5.28 -35.55 -32.96
CA TYR A 233 -5.71 -36.92 -32.71
C TYR A 233 -6.36 -37.01 -31.32
N PRO A 234 -7.61 -37.47 -31.17
CA PRO A 234 -8.04 -38.02 -29.90
C PRO A 234 -7.38 -39.40 -29.76
N ILE A 235 -6.22 -39.43 -29.10
CA ILE A 235 -5.58 -40.63 -28.54
C ILE A 235 -6.51 -41.19 -27.45
N ALA A 236 -7.66 -41.76 -27.86
CA ALA A 236 -8.63 -42.27 -26.91
C ALA A 236 -8.27 -43.66 -26.38
N ASP A 237 -7.33 -44.39 -27.00
CA ASP A 237 -7.00 -45.75 -26.55
C ASP A 237 -5.50 -46.07 -26.37
N HIS A 238 -4.64 -45.05 -26.26
CA HIS A 238 -3.32 -45.18 -25.62
C HIS A 238 -3.26 -44.45 -24.28
N ARG A 239 -4.40 -44.07 -23.70
CA ARG A 239 -4.49 -43.44 -22.37
C ARG A 239 -3.75 -44.18 -21.25
N PHE A 240 -3.56 -45.49 -21.43
CA PHE A 240 -2.79 -46.31 -20.51
C PHE A 240 -1.28 -46.31 -20.80
N PHE A 241 -0.88 -46.25 -22.08
CA PHE A 241 0.50 -46.12 -22.53
C PHE A 241 0.66 -44.94 -23.50
N PRO A 242 0.66 -43.69 -23.00
CA PRO A 242 0.93 -42.53 -23.84
C PRO A 242 2.25 -42.74 -24.58
N LEU A 243 2.26 -42.53 -25.90
CA LEU A 243 3.46 -42.67 -26.75
C LEU A 243 4.40 -41.47 -26.56
N GLU A 244 4.77 -41.24 -25.31
CA GLU A 244 5.49 -40.08 -24.82
C GLU A 244 6.62 -40.55 -23.91
N GLY A 245 7.65 -39.72 -23.72
CA GLY A 245 8.79 -40.08 -22.87
C GLY A 245 9.52 -41.35 -23.37
N GLY A 246 9.79 -42.29 -22.46
CA GLY A 246 10.42 -43.57 -22.78
C GLY A 246 9.56 -44.50 -23.64
N HIS A 247 8.26 -44.23 -23.76
CA HIS A 247 7.32 -44.99 -24.61
C HIS A 247 7.04 -44.31 -25.95
N ALA A 248 7.79 -43.26 -26.33
CA ALA A 248 7.70 -42.60 -27.64
C ALA A 248 8.33 -43.44 -28.77
N ILE A 249 7.80 -44.64 -28.95
CA ILE A 249 8.23 -45.61 -29.95
C ILE A 249 7.72 -45.21 -31.34
N LYS A 250 8.59 -45.30 -32.35
CA LYS A 250 8.25 -45.01 -33.75
C LYS A 250 7.69 -46.22 -34.49
N ASP A 251 7.87 -47.40 -33.92
CA ASP A 251 7.47 -48.67 -34.51
C ASP A 251 6.31 -49.28 -33.72
N CYS A 252 5.12 -49.25 -34.33
CA CYS A 252 3.89 -49.77 -33.76
C CYS A 252 3.99 -51.26 -33.39
N ALA A 253 4.86 -52.02 -34.08
CA ALA A 253 5.01 -53.45 -33.86
C ALA A 253 5.59 -53.80 -32.48
N GLN A 254 6.29 -52.85 -31.83
CA GLN A 254 6.85 -53.05 -30.49
C GLN A 254 5.76 -53.22 -29.42
N CYS A 255 4.54 -52.73 -29.65
CA CYS A 255 3.40 -52.93 -28.75
C CYS A 255 2.28 -53.77 -29.37
N HIS A 256 2.07 -53.66 -30.69
CA HIS A 256 0.93 -54.28 -31.38
C HIS A 256 1.33 -55.51 -32.23
N GLY A 257 2.54 -56.06 -32.07
CA GLY A 257 3.03 -57.24 -32.80
C GLY A 257 3.38 -56.95 -34.27
N GLU A 258 3.94 -57.93 -34.98
CA GLU A 258 4.52 -57.74 -36.34
C GLU A 258 3.58 -57.10 -37.39
N LYS A 259 2.26 -57.26 -37.22
CA LYS A 259 1.24 -56.71 -38.14
C LYS A 259 0.62 -55.39 -37.65
N GLY A 260 1.02 -54.90 -36.48
CA GLY A 260 0.57 -53.62 -35.92
C GLY A 260 -0.88 -53.61 -35.43
N ASN A 261 -1.46 -54.76 -35.09
CA ASN A 261 -2.89 -54.88 -34.74
C ASN A 261 -3.23 -55.72 -33.49
N ALA A 262 -2.25 -56.22 -32.73
CA ALA A 262 -2.47 -56.96 -31.49
C ALA A 262 -2.78 -56.03 -30.30
N ALA A 263 -3.51 -56.52 -29.31
CA ALA A 263 -3.80 -55.79 -28.07
C ALA A 263 -2.67 -55.98 -27.02
N PRO A 264 -1.94 -54.93 -26.62
CA PRO A 264 -0.89 -55.03 -25.61
C PRO A 264 -1.42 -55.22 -24.18
N SER A 265 -0.65 -55.89 -23.31
CA SER A 265 -0.95 -56.03 -21.87
C SER A 265 -0.78 -54.68 -21.13
N PRO A 266 -1.69 -54.30 -20.23
CA PRO A 266 -1.57 -53.09 -19.42
C PRO A 266 -0.64 -53.23 -18.20
N ALA A 267 -0.09 -54.41 -17.90
CA ALA A 267 0.81 -54.53 -16.75
C ALA A 267 2.21 -53.99 -17.07
N CYS A 268 2.76 -53.03 -16.31
CA CYS A 268 4.14 -52.56 -16.50
C CYS A 268 5.14 -53.74 -16.45
N ALA A 269 4.88 -54.70 -15.57
CA ALA A 269 5.69 -55.90 -15.38
C ALA A 269 5.66 -56.89 -16.57
N SER A 270 4.74 -56.75 -17.54
CA SER A 270 4.77 -57.59 -18.74
C SER A 270 5.89 -57.22 -19.70
N CYS A 271 6.50 -56.04 -19.53
CA CYS A 271 7.61 -55.56 -20.34
C CYS A 271 8.84 -55.13 -19.52
N HIS A 272 8.66 -54.74 -18.24
CA HIS A 272 9.73 -54.25 -17.37
C HIS A 272 9.92 -55.11 -16.11
N GLU A 273 11.17 -55.36 -15.72
CA GLU A 273 11.50 -56.12 -14.51
C GLU A 273 11.28 -55.28 -13.22
N ASP A 274 10.67 -55.86 -12.19
CA ASP A 274 10.49 -55.21 -10.87
C ASP A 274 11.70 -55.44 -9.95
N VAL A 275 12.55 -54.41 -9.84
CA VAL A 275 13.73 -54.40 -8.96
C VAL A 275 13.40 -54.30 -7.46
N HIS A 276 12.15 -53.99 -7.09
CA HIS A 276 11.71 -53.86 -5.70
C HIS A 276 11.20 -55.17 -5.10
N THR A 277 11.20 -56.25 -5.88
CA THR A 277 10.78 -57.59 -5.43
C THR A 277 9.38 -57.61 -4.79
N GLY A 278 8.46 -56.81 -5.32
CA GLY A 278 7.06 -56.75 -4.86
C GLY A 278 6.79 -55.93 -3.59
N ARG A 279 7.80 -55.31 -2.95
CA ARG A 279 7.64 -54.56 -1.68
C ARG A 279 6.61 -53.41 -1.77
N PHE A 280 6.43 -52.83 -2.95
CA PHE A 280 5.55 -51.67 -3.18
C PHE A 280 4.28 -51.99 -3.99
N GLY A 281 4.06 -53.25 -4.36
CA GLY A 281 2.92 -53.68 -5.19
C GLY A 281 3.06 -53.31 -6.68
N SER A 282 1.99 -53.52 -7.46
CA SER A 282 2.01 -53.43 -8.94
C SER A 282 1.73 -52.04 -9.52
N LYS A 283 1.46 -51.04 -8.69
CA LYS A 283 1.15 -49.67 -9.12
C LYS A 283 2.43 -48.84 -9.31
N CYS A 284 3.30 -49.26 -10.22
CA CYS A 284 4.59 -48.63 -10.47
C CYS A 284 4.46 -47.11 -10.71
N GLN A 285 3.40 -46.69 -11.42
CA GLN A 285 3.09 -45.30 -11.77
C GLN A 285 2.77 -44.37 -10.59
N SER A 286 2.55 -44.93 -9.39
CA SER A 286 2.43 -44.11 -8.17
C SER A 286 3.76 -43.42 -7.84
N CYS A 287 4.87 -44.08 -8.17
CA CYS A 287 6.21 -43.63 -7.84
C CYS A 287 7.07 -43.36 -9.08
N HIS A 288 6.94 -44.15 -10.14
CA HIS A 288 7.74 -44.02 -11.35
C HIS A 288 6.96 -43.31 -12.45
N ASP A 289 7.67 -42.55 -13.26
CA ASP A 289 7.08 -41.80 -14.37
C ASP A 289 7.63 -42.32 -15.71
N ILE A 290 6.78 -42.34 -16.74
CA ILE A 290 7.12 -42.88 -18.06
C ILE A 290 8.12 -41.99 -18.82
N PHE A 291 8.29 -40.74 -18.42
CA PHE A 291 9.26 -39.82 -19.02
C PHE A 291 10.66 -39.97 -18.40
N ASP A 292 10.74 -40.27 -17.10
CA ASP A 292 11.99 -40.46 -16.39
C ASP A 292 11.83 -41.50 -15.27
N TRP A 293 12.00 -42.77 -15.62
CA TRP A 293 11.80 -43.89 -14.70
C TRP A 293 12.71 -43.84 -13.48
N ARG A 294 13.89 -43.22 -13.60
CA ARG A 294 14.86 -43.08 -12.51
C ARG A 294 14.48 -41.96 -11.55
N LYS A 295 13.62 -41.03 -11.97
CA LYS A 295 13.12 -39.93 -11.16
C LYS A 295 11.81 -40.33 -10.49
N VAL A 296 11.92 -40.75 -9.23
CA VAL A 296 10.78 -41.19 -8.43
C VAL A 296 9.98 -39.98 -7.92
N ARG A 297 8.64 -40.06 -7.96
CA ARG A 297 7.69 -39.13 -7.34
C ARG A 297 7.81 -39.22 -5.82
N ARG A 298 8.69 -38.39 -5.26
CA ARG A 298 9.02 -38.38 -3.84
C ARG A 298 7.82 -38.11 -2.92
N SER A 299 6.85 -37.32 -3.39
CA SER A 299 5.61 -37.03 -2.64
C SER A 299 4.68 -38.24 -2.49
N ALA A 300 4.85 -39.27 -3.32
CA ALA A 300 4.12 -40.54 -3.20
C ALA A 300 4.87 -41.59 -2.38
N PHE A 301 6.07 -41.26 -1.90
CA PHE A 301 6.86 -42.14 -1.06
C PHE A 301 6.33 -42.11 0.38
N ASP A 302 5.99 -43.28 0.89
CA ASP A 302 5.41 -43.46 2.22
C ASP A 302 6.47 -43.95 3.20
N HIS A 303 6.92 -43.06 4.10
CA HIS A 303 7.92 -43.37 5.12
C HIS A 303 7.40 -44.31 6.22
N ASP A 304 6.09 -44.45 6.42
CA ASP A 304 5.52 -45.38 7.41
C ASP A 304 5.73 -46.84 7.01
N ARG A 305 6.07 -47.08 5.75
CA ARG A 305 6.43 -48.40 5.20
C ARG A 305 7.94 -48.68 5.27
N THR A 306 8.71 -47.81 5.95
CA THR A 306 10.16 -47.92 6.10
C THR A 306 10.55 -48.16 7.56
N ALA A 307 11.84 -48.38 7.82
CA ALA A 307 12.37 -48.56 9.18
C ALA A 307 12.40 -47.27 10.01
N PHE A 308 12.20 -46.09 9.39
CA PHE A 308 12.17 -44.80 10.05
C PHE A 308 10.90 -44.02 9.66
N PRO A 309 9.78 -44.22 10.39
CA PRO A 309 8.58 -43.43 10.23
C PRO A 309 8.81 -41.98 10.67
N LEU A 310 8.43 -41.01 9.84
CA LEU A 310 8.61 -39.59 10.17
C LEU A 310 7.58 -39.17 11.22
N LYS A 311 8.05 -38.66 12.37
CA LYS A 311 7.22 -38.17 13.48
C LYS A 311 7.66 -36.79 13.95
N GLY A 312 6.75 -36.06 14.59
CA GLY A 312 7.00 -34.71 15.08
C GLY A 312 7.44 -33.78 13.95
N LEU A 313 8.50 -32.98 14.18
CA LEU A 313 9.02 -32.06 13.18
C LEU A 313 9.62 -32.76 11.95
N HIS A 314 10.03 -34.03 12.06
CA HIS A 314 10.58 -34.79 10.93
C HIS A 314 9.57 -35.00 9.79
N VAL A 315 8.26 -34.90 10.06
CA VAL A 315 7.21 -34.96 9.02
C VAL A 315 7.36 -33.84 7.99
N THR A 316 7.94 -32.71 8.40
CA THR A 316 8.18 -31.55 7.52
C THR A 316 9.57 -31.52 6.90
N ALA A 317 10.44 -32.46 7.26
CA ALA A 317 11.80 -32.55 6.73
C ALA A 317 11.77 -32.81 5.22
N GLN A 318 12.65 -32.13 4.49
CA GLN A 318 12.85 -32.38 3.07
C GLN A 318 13.70 -33.64 2.88
N CYS A 319 13.57 -34.29 1.72
CA CYS A 319 14.29 -35.53 1.43
C CYS A 319 15.81 -35.35 1.54
N GLU A 320 16.32 -34.21 1.10
CA GLU A 320 17.73 -33.84 1.11
C GLU A 320 18.31 -33.69 2.52
N ASP A 321 17.48 -33.34 3.50
CA ASP A 321 17.91 -33.13 4.89
C ASP A 321 18.44 -34.45 5.48
N CYS A 322 17.87 -35.58 5.04
CA CYS A 322 18.27 -36.92 5.47
C CYS A 322 19.09 -37.69 4.41
N HIS A 323 18.85 -37.44 3.11
CA HIS A 323 19.48 -38.18 2.00
C HIS A 323 20.40 -37.27 1.15
N PRO A 324 21.63 -36.98 1.62
CA PRO A 324 22.56 -36.13 0.89
C PRO A 324 22.99 -36.76 -0.45
N LYS A 325 23.17 -35.92 -1.47
CA LYS A 325 23.57 -36.27 -2.85
C LYS A 325 22.52 -37.01 -3.68
N GLY A 326 21.24 -36.93 -3.30
CA GLY A 326 20.11 -37.43 -4.10
C GLY A 326 20.08 -38.95 -4.28
N LYS A 327 20.91 -39.69 -3.54
CA LYS A 327 20.87 -41.15 -3.48
C LYS A 327 20.02 -41.54 -2.29
N LEU A 328 18.79 -42.01 -2.55
CA LEU A 328 17.86 -42.55 -1.56
C LEU A 328 18.34 -43.94 -1.06
N LYS A 329 19.55 -43.99 -0.51
CA LYS A 329 20.09 -45.17 0.16
C LYS A 329 19.61 -45.18 1.62
N PRO A 330 19.52 -46.37 2.24
CA PRO A 330 19.36 -46.47 3.69
C PRO A 330 20.44 -45.65 4.41
N ILE A 331 20.02 -44.88 5.41
CA ILE A 331 20.89 -44.08 6.29
C ILE A 331 20.86 -44.67 7.70
N ALA A 332 21.89 -44.40 8.49
CA ALA A 332 21.86 -44.69 9.93
C ALA A 332 20.81 -43.77 10.58
N HIS A 333 19.99 -44.33 11.47
CA HIS A 333 18.85 -43.63 12.06
C HIS A 333 18.50 -44.15 13.48
N GLU A 334 19.45 -44.81 14.13
CA GLU A 334 19.22 -45.42 15.45
C GLU A 334 19.43 -44.42 16.59
N ARG A 335 20.22 -43.36 16.35
CA ARG A 335 20.52 -42.30 17.32
C ARG A 335 20.20 -40.94 16.72
N CYS A 336 19.74 -39.98 17.54
CA CYS A 336 19.55 -38.59 17.09
C CYS A 336 20.81 -38.00 16.45
N LEU A 337 21.97 -38.37 16.99
CA LEU A 337 23.29 -37.91 16.53
C LEU A 337 23.74 -38.53 15.20
N ASP A 338 23.03 -39.53 14.67
CA ASP A 338 23.30 -40.06 13.32
C ASP A 338 22.94 -39.01 12.25
N CYS A 339 22.08 -38.04 12.58
CA CYS A 339 21.64 -36.97 11.69
C CYS A 339 21.87 -35.56 12.27
N HIS A 340 21.69 -35.37 13.58
CA HIS A 340 21.83 -34.07 14.24
C HIS A 340 23.21 -33.88 14.87
N GLN A 341 23.74 -32.67 14.77
CA GLN A 341 24.92 -32.29 15.52
C GLN A 341 24.53 -31.87 16.94
N ASP A 342 25.32 -32.28 17.93
CA ASP A 342 25.15 -31.83 19.31
C ASP A 342 25.62 -30.36 19.46
N PRO A 343 24.70 -29.39 19.70
CA PRO A 343 25.09 -27.99 19.88
C PRO A 343 25.73 -27.73 21.25
N HIS A 344 25.72 -28.71 22.16
CA HIS A 344 26.26 -28.58 23.51
C HIS A 344 27.71 -29.06 23.62
N GLY A 345 28.32 -29.52 22.52
CA GLY A 345 29.72 -29.93 22.50
C GLY A 345 30.07 -31.08 23.45
N GLY A 346 29.09 -31.95 23.77
CA GLY A 346 29.24 -33.08 24.68
C GLY A 346 29.13 -32.73 26.17
N GLU A 347 28.79 -31.49 26.54
CA GLU A 347 28.72 -31.07 27.95
C GLU A 347 27.56 -31.74 28.73
N VAL A 348 26.49 -32.09 28.03
CA VAL A 348 25.20 -32.57 28.59
C VAL A 348 24.81 -33.97 28.08
N GLY A 349 25.70 -34.95 28.18
CA GLY A 349 25.39 -36.35 27.87
C GLY A 349 24.99 -36.61 26.40
N ALA A 350 24.66 -37.87 26.06
CA ALA A 350 24.38 -38.29 24.68
C ALA A 350 22.93 -38.76 24.44
N VAL A 351 22.09 -38.72 25.49
CA VAL A 351 20.67 -39.11 25.43
C VAL A 351 19.87 -37.82 25.28
N CYS A 352 19.53 -37.49 24.04
CA CYS A 352 18.85 -36.22 23.73
C CYS A 352 17.43 -36.19 24.30
N GLU A 353 16.79 -37.35 24.41
CA GLU A 353 15.41 -37.56 24.83
C GLU A 353 15.15 -37.20 26.30
N ASP A 354 16.20 -37.05 27.11
CA ASP A 354 16.10 -36.58 28.50
C ASP A 354 15.67 -35.10 28.58
N CYS A 355 15.90 -34.34 27.51
CA CYS A 355 15.70 -32.89 27.46
C CYS A 355 14.96 -32.41 26.20
N HIS A 356 14.93 -33.21 25.14
CA HIS A 356 14.36 -32.84 23.84
C HIS A 356 13.40 -33.92 23.36
N VAL A 357 12.43 -33.51 22.55
CA VAL A 357 11.42 -34.42 22.00
C VAL A 357 11.28 -34.19 20.50
N GLU A 358 10.68 -35.15 19.78
CA GLU A 358 10.52 -35.07 18.33
C GLU A 358 9.67 -33.87 17.88
N GLN A 359 8.89 -33.25 18.77
CA GLN A 359 8.11 -32.03 18.49
C GLN A 359 8.97 -30.75 18.51
N GLY A 360 10.20 -30.81 19.01
CA GLY A 360 11.11 -29.68 19.02
C GLY A 360 12.25 -29.77 20.03
N PHE A 361 13.39 -29.18 19.69
CA PHE A 361 14.53 -28.99 20.59
C PHE A 361 14.38 -27.76 21.50
N ARG A 362 13.46 -26.84 21.18
CA ARG A 362 13.19 -25.61 21.96
C ARG A 362 11.68 -25.40 22.16
N PRO A 363 11.22 -25.08 23.39
CA PRO A 363 12.00 -25.07 24.63
C PRO A 363 12.46 -26.49 25.01
N SER A 364 13.53 -26.57 25.81
CA SER A 364 13.92 -27.84 26.43
C SER A 364 12.81 -28.31 27.38
N THR A 365 12.61 -29.62 27.47
CA THR A 365 11.71 -30.24 28.46
C THR A 365 12.39 -30.43 29.82
N TYR A 366 13.64 -29.97 29.97
CA TYR A 366 14.38 -30.05 31.22
C TYR A 366 13.68 -29.24 32.33
N PRO A 367 13.24 -29.88 33.42
CA PRO A 367 12.47 -29.21 34.46
C PRO A 367 13.36 -28.32 35.34
N LEU A 368 12.89 -27.10 35.66
CA LEU A 368 13.56 -26.14 36.57
C LEU A 368 13.98 -26.77 37.91
N ALA A 369 13.18 -27.71 38.44
CA ALA A 369 13.49 -28.42 39.68
C ALA A 369 14.79 -29.25 39.64
N LYS A 370 15.29 -29.59 38.44
CA LYS A 370 16.58 -30.28 38.29
C LYS A 370 17.78 -29.31 38.25
N HIS A 371 17.54 -28.00 38.23
CA HIS A 371 18.59 -26.97 38.25
C HIS A 371 19.11 -26.74 39.68
N THR A 372 20.10 -27.53 40.11
CA THR A 372 20.52 -27.64 41.52
C THR A 372 21.81 -26.89 41.87
N THR A 373 22.63 -26.49 40.89
CA THR A 373 23.93 -25.83 41.13
C THR A 373 23.81 -24.33 41.42
N PHE A 374 22.82 -23.66 40.83
CA PHE A 374 22.47 -22.26 41.11
C PHE A 374 20.95 -22.19 41.31
N ALA A 375 20.52 -21.75 42.48
CA ALA A 375 19.10 -21.73 42.81
C ALA A 375 18.43 -20.57 42.06
N LEU A 376 17.59 -20.89 41.09
CA LEU A 376 16.85 -19.88 40.34
C LEU A 376 15.69 -19.35 41.21
N ALA A 377 15.92 -18.26 41.93
CA ALA A 377 14.96 -17.59 42.79
C ALA A 377 14.60 -16.18 42.27
N GLY A 378 13.40 -15.70 42.61
CA GLY A 378 12.94 -14.37 42.22
C GLY A 378 12.95 -14.17 40.70
N ALA A 379 13.54 -13.06 40.24
CA ALA A 379 13.61 -12.74 38.82
C ALA A 379 14.45 -13.75 38.01
N HIS A 380 15.46 -14.39 38.61
CA HIS A 380 16.31 -15.38 37.92
C HIS A 380 15.54 -16.62 37.47
N ALA A 381 14.44 -16.98 38.14
CA ALA A 381 13.57 -18.08 37.72
C ALA A 381 12.81 -17.82 36.41
N ALA A 382 12.66 -16.55 36.05
CA ALA A 382 12.00 -16.12 34.81
C ALA A 382 13.01 -15.76 33.70
N THR A 383 14.31 -15.86 33.96
CA THR A 383 15.38 -15.59 32.99
C THR A 383 15.46 -16.71 31.95
N ALA A 384 15.67 -16.36 30.68
CA ALA A 384 15.81 -17.36 29.63
C ALA A 384 17.12 -18.14 29.80
N CYS A 385 17.11 -19.44 29.47
CA CYS A 385 18.28 -20.30 29.69
C CYS A 385 19.52 -19.81 28.94
N ASP A 386 19.36 -19.16 27.79
CA ASP A 386 20.48 -18.65 26.99
C ASP A 386 21.12 -17.41 27.59
N ASP A 387 20.40 -16.60 28.38
CA ASP A 387 20.99 -15.44 29.06
C ASP A 387 22.08 -15.86 30.07
N CYS A 388 22.01 -17.10 30.58
CA CYS A 388 23.01 -17.66 31.50
C CYS A 388 23.94 -18.69 30.82
N HIS A 389 23.40 -19.58 30.00
CA HIS A 389 24.15 -20.71 29.45
C HIS A 389 24.68 -20.47 28.03
N ARG A 390 24.35 -19.36 27.35
CA ARG A 390 24.94 -19.02 26.05
C ARG A 390 25.98 -17.93 26.24
N ILE A 391 27.24 -18.32 26.15
CA ILE A 391 28.38 -17.40 26.22
C ILE A 391 28.94 -17.27 24.82
N GLU A 392 28.94 -16.03 24.31
CA GLU A 392 29.14 -15.76 22.89
C GLU A 392 28.11 -16.57 22.07
N ASP A 393 28.58 -17.47 21.19
CA ASP A 393 27.73 -18.30 20.34
C ASP A 393 27.66 -19.78 20.78
N ALA A 394 28.15 -20.12 21.98
CA ALA A 394 28.22 -21.50 22.46
C ALA A 394 27.43 -21.74 23.76
N TRP A 395 26.75 -22.89 23.83
CA TRP A 395 26.14 -23.37 25.07
C TRP A 395 27.21 -23.89 26.03
N ARG A 396 27.14 -23.45 27.29
CA ARG A 396 28.06 -23.77 28.38
C ARG A 396 27.26 -24.05 29.64
N PHE A 397 27.18 -25.32 30.03
CA PHE A 397 26.41 -25.77 31.21
C PHE A 397 27.29 -26.03 32.43
N ARG A 398 28.60 -26.17 32.24
CA ARG A 398 29.55 -26.36 33.35
C ARG A 398 30.33 -25.09 33.63
N LYS A 399 29.71 -24.18 34.38
CA LYS A 399 30.44 -23.17 35.15
C LYS A 399 30.22 -23.44 36.64
N GLY A 400 31.24 -23.14 37.44
CA GLY A 400 31.22 -23.33 38.89
C GLY A 400 30.23 -22.40 39.59
N VAL A 401 30.58 -21.93 40.78
CA VAL A 401 29.79 -20.89 41.48
C VAL A 401 29.79 -19.61 40.66
N ILE A 402 28.62 -19.00 40.45
CA ILE A 402 28.43 -17.72 39.72
C ILE A 402 28.31 -16.60 40.75
N GLU A 403 29.19 -15.61 40.68
CA GLU A 403 29.14 -14.41 41.53
C GLU A 403 28.33 -13.28 40.87
N CYS A 404 27.68 -12.42 41.66
CA CYS A 404 26.77 -11.40 41.12
C CYS A 404 27.42 -10.46 40.08
N HIS A 405 28.69 -10.10 40.29
CA HIS A 405 29.42 -9.17 39.41
C HIS A 405 29.82 -9.78 38.06
N GLU A 406 29.68 -11.10 37.89
CA GLU A 406 29.92 -11.74 36.58
C GLU A 406 28.83 -11.36 35.57
N CYS A 407 27.66 -10.93 36.06
CA CYS A 407 26.53 -10.55 35.22
C CYS A 407 26.02 -9.12 35.49
N HIS A 408 26.16 -8.61 36.71
CA HIS A 408 25.65 -7.30 37.08
C HIS A 408 26.77 -6.29 37.29
N GLU A 409 26.59 -5.10 36.71
CA GLU A 409 27.49 -3.97 36.90
C GLU A 409 27.35 -3.39 38.31
N ASP A 410 28.48 -3.14 38.98
CA ASP A 410 28.48 -2.42 40.26
C ASP A 410 28.24 -0.93 40.05
N ARG A 411 26.99 -0.50 40.30
CA ARG A 411 26.57 0.90 40.22
C ARG A 411 27.18 1.78 41.33
N HIS A 412 27.87 1.19 42.30
CA HIS A 412 28.53 1.91 43.38
C HIS A 412 30.02 2.17 43.09
N GLU A 413 30.53 1.73 41.93
CA GLU A 413 31.89 2.01 41.47
C GLU A 413 32.97 1.62 42.51
N GLY A 414 32.78 0.50 43.20
CA GLY A 414 33.75 -0.02 44.17
C GLY A 414 33.77 0.68 45.53
N GLN A 415 32.83 1.57 45.82
CA GLN A 415 32.75 2.30 47.10
C GLN A 415 32.67 1.41 48.36
N PHE A 416 32.34 0.12 48.22
CA PHE A 416 32.18 -0.82 49.33
C PHE A 416 33.24 -1.93 49.41
N GLY A 417 34.28 -1.89 48.55
CA GLY A 417 35.36 -2.87 48.54
C GLY A 417 34.85 -4.30 48.36
N GLU A 418 35.33 -5.25 49.18
CA GLU A 418 35.00 -6.68 49.10
C GLU A 418 33.66 -7.08 49.76
N ARG A 419 32.84 -6.11 50.20
CA ARG A 419 31.57 -6.44 50.86
C ARG A 419 30.61 -7.09 49.85
N PRO A 420 30.05 -8.28 50.14
CA PRO A 420 29.18 -8.95 49.20
C PRO A 420 27.90 -8.12 48.99
N CYS A 421 27.38 -8.11 47.75
CA CYS A 421 26.18 -7.37 47.39
C CYS A 421 24.98 -7.78 48.28
N THR A 422 24.94 -9.05 48.70
CA THR A 422 23.91 -9.62 49.58
C THR A 422 23.88 -9.04 50.99
N ALA A 423 24.91 -8.29 51.40
CA ALA A 423 24.88 -7.54 52.66
C ALA A 423 23.87 -6.38 52.63
N CYS A 424 23.52 -5.88 51.44
CA CYS A 424 22.62 -4.74 51.26
C CYS A 424 21.41 -5.06 50.36
N HIS A 425 21.58 -5.94 49.38
CA HIS A 425 20.58 -6.30 48.38
C HIS A 425 20.08 -7.73 48.55
N ALA A 426 18.83 -8.00 48.15
CA ALA A 426 18.27 -9.36 48.12
C ALA A 426 17.90 -9.75 46.68
N GLU A 427 18.09 -11.01 46.31
CA GLU A 427 17.77 -11.53 44.98
C GLU A 427 16.27 -11.45 44.64
N THR A 428 15.42 -11.45 45.66
CA THR A 428 13.97 -11.26 45.50
C THR A 428 13.58 -9.78 45.35
N HIS A 429 14.38 -8.86 45.91
CA HIS A 429 14.11 -7.42 45.95
C HIS A 429 15.42 -6.62 45.94
N TRP A 430 15.89 -6.25 44.74
CA TRP A 430 17.19 -5.58 44.55
C TRP A 430 17.18 -4.08 44.91
N GLN A 431 16.10 -3.36 44.62
CA GLN A 431 15.95 -1.93 44.93
C GLN A 431 14.58 -1.60 45.54
N PRO A 432 14.51 -0.75 46.59
CA PRO A 432 15.65 -0.20 47.33
C PRO A 432 16.41 -1.29 48.10
N ALA A 433 17.68 -1.03 48.42
CA ALA A 433 18.50 -1.94 49.23
C ALA A 433 17.80 -2.17 50.58
N SER A 434 17.31 -3.38 50.80
CA SER A 434 16.43 -3.72 51.94
C SER A 434 17.18 -4.32 53.12
N ALA A 435 18.44 -4.73 52.93
CA ALA A 435 19.25 -5.34 53.98
C ALA A 435 20.17 -4.34 54.72
N PHE A 436 20.31 -3.09 54.24
CA PHE A 436 21.15 -2.07 54.88
C PHE A 436 20.41 -1.29 55.98
N ASP A 437 21.07 -1.13 57.14
CA ASP A 437 20.50 -0.48 58.32
C ASP A 437 21.11 0.91 58.58
N HIS A 438 20.35 1.97 58.29
CA HIS A 438 20.76 3.37 58.50
C HIS A 438 20.98 3.72 59.99
N ALA A 439 20.32 3.03 60.92
CA ALA A 439 20.46 3.32 62.35
C ALA A 439 21.89 3.12 62.87
N LYS A 440 22.70 2.32 62.15
CA LYS A 440 24.11 2.06 62.49
C LYS A 440 25.07 3.18 62.05
N VAL A 441 24.65 4.11 61.19
CA VAL A 441 25.52 5.13 60.60
C VAL A 441 24.97 6.53 60.82
N TRP A 442 23.71 6.77 60.47
CA TRP A 442 22.98 7.99 60.73
C TRP A 442 21.48 7.67 60.75
N ALA A 443 20.88 7.71 61.94
CA ALA A 443 19.47 7.44 62.10
C ALA A 443 18.64 8.53 61.38
N LEU A 444 17.86 8.12 60.39
CA LEU A 444 16.97 9.02 59.67
C LEU A 444 15.77 9.34 60.55
N GLU A 445 15.49 10.63 60.73
CA GLU A 445 14.38 11.13 61.56
C GLU A 445 13.54 12.16 60.79
N GLY A 446 12.25 12.22 61.14
CA GLY A 446 11.31 13.17 60.55
C GLY A 446 11.23 13.01 59.03
N LYS A 447 11.39 14.10 58.29
CA LYS A 447 11.28 14.09 56.82
C LYS A 447 12.42 13.32 56.12
N HIS A 448 13.51 13.02 56.81
CA HIS A 448 14.63 12.28 56.21
C HIS A 448 14.34 10.78 56.00
N VAL A 449 13.38 10.19 56.72
CA VAL A 449 13.03 8.75 56.61
C VAL A 449 12.51 8.40 55.22
N ASP A 450 11.68 9.28 54.65
CA ASP A 450 11.06 9.08 53.33
C ASP A 450 11.87 9.72 52.20
N THR A 451 13.06 10.25 52.50
CA THR A 451 13.87 10.97 51.52
C THR A 451 14.62 9.96 50.64
N PRO A 452 14.49 10.03 49.29
CA PRO A 452 15.21 9.12 48.41
C PRO A 452 16.73 9.26 48.59
N CYS A 453 17.43 8.13 48.59
CA CYS A 453 18.87 8.06 48.92
C CYS A 453 19.70 9.11 48.18
N ALA A 454 19.43 9.36 46.89
CA ALA A 454 20.17 10.32 46.06
C ALA A 454 20.11 11.78 46.54
N HIS A 455 19.13 12.16 47.35
CA HIS A 455 19.07 13.52 47.93
C HIS A 455 20.10 13.72 49.03
N CYS A 456 20.48 12.64 49.73
CA CYS A 456 21.54 12.66 50.72
C CYS A 456 22.88 12.23 50.09
N HIS A 457 22.87 11.16 49.31
CA HIS A 457 24.00 10.60 48.59
C HIS A 457 24.04 11.15 47.16
N ALA A 458 24.27 12.46 47.07
CA ALA A 458 24.42 13.15 45.80
C ALA A 458 25.50 12.47 44.95
N ASP A 459 25.24 12.39 43.64
CA ASP A 459 26.10 11.73 42.65
C ASP A 459 26.40 10.24 42.96
N GLY A 460 25.56 9.58 43.76
CA GLY A 460 25.75 8.19 44.15
C GLY A 460 26.94 7.98 45.08
N ARG A 461 27.42 9.03 45.76
CA ARG A 461 28.48 8.93 46.76
C ARG A 461 27.88 8.63 48.14
N TYR A 462 28.01 7.36 48.52
CA TYR A 462 27.54 6.85 49.80
C TYR A 462 28.58 7.01 50.92
N ALA A 463 29.85 7.16 50.53
CA ALA A 463 30.94 7.51 51.45
C ALA A 463 30.94 9.01 51.78
N GLU A 464 31.33 9.35 53.02
CA GLU A 464 31.62 10.73 53.47
C GLU A 464 30.49 11.76 53.29
N THR A 465 29.24 11.30 53.29
CA THR A 465 28.08 12.20 53.17
C THR A 465 28.06 13.27 54.27
N PRO A 466 27.96 14.57 53.90
CA PRO A 466 27.83 15.69 54.84
C PRO A 466 26.79 15.44 55.93
N ARG A 467 27.14 15.76 57.18
CA ARG A 467 26.24 15.60 58.34
C ARG A 467 25.82 16.91 58.99
N ALA A 468 26.44 18.03 58.61
CA ALA A 468 26.09 19.33 59.14
C ALA A 468 24.87 19.90 58.41
N CYS A 469 23.85 20.37 59.15
CA CYS A 469 22.59 20.84 58.56
C CYS A 469 22.79 21.94 57.52
N GLY A 470 23.75 22.85 57.74
CA GLY A 470 24.02 23.98 56.84
C GLY A 470 24.68 23.58 55.52
N GLU A 471 25.35 22.43 55.46
CA GLU A 471 25.96 21.90 54.24
C GLU A 471 24.91 21.36 53.26
N CYS A 472 23.74 20.95 53.78
CA CYS A 472 22.61 20.47 52.97
C CYS A 472 21.51 21.54 52.78
N HIS A 473 21.22 22.36 53.79
CA HIS A 473 20.05 23.27 53.81
C HIS A 473 20.39 24.76 53.68
N GLY A 474 21.67 25.13 53.57
CA GLY A 474 22.11 26.52 53.46
C GLY A 474 21.99 27.32 54.78
N ALA A 475 22.34 28.60 54.73
CA ALA A 475 22.38 29.49 55.90
C ALA A 475 21.42 30.69 55.77
N PRO A 476 20.08 30.50 55.94
CA PRO A 476 19.08 31.54 55.68
C PRO A 476 19.18 32.76 56.61
N HIS A 477 19.81 32.61 57.77
CA HIS A 477 20.02 33.70 58.73
C HIS A 477 21.25 34.57 58.41
N LEU A 478 21.94 34.32 57.30
CA LEU A 478 23.05 35.14 56.79
C LEU A 478 24.11 35.51 57.85
N GLY A 479 24.45 34.55 58.73
CA GLY A 479 25.50 34.73 59.74
C GLY A 479 25.13 35.59 60.95
N GLN A 480 23.86 35.98 61.13
CA GLN A 480 23.40 36.77 62.29
C GLN A 480 23.75 36.14 63.65
N PHE A 481 23.95 34.83 63.70
CA PHE A 481 24.28 34.06 64.90
C PHE A 481 25.76 33.62 64.97
N ALA A 482 26.55 33.90 63.93
CA ALA A 482 27.95 33.47 63.84
C ALA A 482 28.88 34.22 64.81
N ALA A 483 28.53 35.43 65.24
CA ALA A 483 29.44 36.33 65.95
C ALA A 483 29.41 36.27 67.50
N THR A 484 28.50 35.53 68.16
CA THR A 484 28.39 35.58 69.66
C THR A 484 28.37 34.25 70.43
N SER A 485 28.47 33.09 69.77
CA SER A 485 28.98 31.87 70.43
C SER A 485 29.03 30.70 69.44
N PRO A 486 30.11 29.89 69.41
CA PRO A 486 30.12 28.60 68.71
C PRO A 486 29.17 27.54 69.33
N ARG A 487 28.21 27.95 70.16
CA ARG A 487 27.34 27.07 70.98
C ARG A 487 25.88 27.01 70.53
N LEU A 488 25.44 27.84 69.58
CA LEU A 488 24.08 27.79 69.03
C LEU A 488 24.11 27.20 67.62
N GLY A 489 23.66 25.95 67.48
CA GLY A 489 23.47 25.23 66.23
C GLY A 489 22.03 25.29 65.74
N CYS A 490 21.78 24.73 64.55
CA CYS A 490 20.45 24.75 63.91
C CYS A 490 19.37 24.09 64.78
N THR A 491 19.73 23.02 65.49
CA THR A 491 18.82 22.21 66.31
C THR A 491 18.39 22.89 67.62
N ASP A 492 19.02 24.00 68.00
CA ASP A 492 18.59 24.77 69.17
C ASP A 492 17.29 25.54 68.91
N CYS A 493 16.94 25.74 67.63
CA CYS A 493 15.75 26.47 67.22
C CYS A 493 14.85 25.68 66.24
N HIS A 494 15.40 24.73 65.48
CA HIS A 494 14.71 23.98 64.42
C HIS A 494 14.72 22.47 64.70
N THR A 495 13.77 21.73 64.13
CA THR A 495 13.69 20.27 64.27
C THR A 495 13.75 19.56 62.90
N PRO A 496 14.24 18.31 62.82
CA PRO A 496 14.20 17.52 61.58
C PRO A 496 12.80 17.24 61.02
N ALA A 497 11.76 17.43 61.85
CA ALA A 497 10.36 17.34 61.43
C ALA A 497 9.88 18.61 60.69
N GLY A 498 10.52 19.77 60.93
CA GLY A 498 10.19 21.04 60.29
C GLY A 498 11.05 22.23 60.75
N TRP A 499 11.31 23.16 59.82
CA TRP A 499 12.15 24.35 60.01
C TRP A 499 11.47 25.51 60.78
N THR A 500 10.34 25.27 61.43
CA THR A 500 9.64 26.31 62.20
C THR A 500 10.43 26.64 63.46
N GLY A 501 10.96 27.87 63.54
CA GLY A 501 11.80 28.31 64.65
C GLY A 501 11.01 28.47 65.94
N THR A 502 11.41 27.77 67.01
CA THR A 502 10.92 28.04 68.37
C THR A 502 12.09 28.56 69.20
N TYR A 503 11.99 29.79 69.68
CA TYR A 503 13.02 30.40 70.53
C TYR A 503 12.42 30.83 71.85
N ASP A 504 13.07 30.41 72.93
CA ASP A 504 12.71 30.77 74.29
C ASP A 504 13.14 32.22 74.58
N HIS A 505 12.17 33.13 74.51
CA HIS A 505 12.40 34.57 74.68
C HIS A 505 12.78 34.95 76.12
N THR A 506 12.53 34.08 77.12
CA THR A 506 12.95 34.35 78.51
C THR A 506 14.46 34.50 78.66
N ARG A 507 15.23 33.99 77.70
CA ARG A 507 16.70 34.02 77.69
C ARG A 507 17.30 35.36 77.28
N VAL A 508 16.52 36.23 76.65
CA VAL A 508 17.01 37.53 76.14
C VAL A 508 16.08 38.65 76.57
N TRP A 509 14.80 38.55 76.28
CA TRP A 509 13.78 39.52 76.68
C TRP A 509 12.45 38.78 76.89
N PRO A 510 12.03 38.55 78.14
CA PRO A 510 10.73 37.97 78.45
C PRO A 510 9.58 38.78 77.83
N LEU A 511 8.73 38.11 77.05
CA LEU A 511 7.57 38.73 76.41
C LEU A 511 6.38 38.76 77.39
N ASP A 512 6.40 39.71 78.31
CA ASP A 512 5.37 39.87 79.34
C ASP A 512 4.41 41.05 79.05
N GLY A 513 3.26 41.07 79.71
CA GLY A 513 2.27 42.15 79.60
C GLY A 513 1.73 42.31 78.17
N ALA A 514 1.68 43.54 77.65
CA ALA A 514 1.18 43.81 76.29
C ALA A 514 1.99 43.14 75.17
N HIS A 515 3.21 42.65 75.45
CA HIS A 515 4.07 41.97 74.49
C HIS A 515 3.85 40.44 74.43
N SER A 516 3.07 39.85 75.33
CA SER A 516 2.89 38.39 75.41
C SER A 516 2.23 37.77 74.16
N ASN A 517 1.51 38.58 73.39
CA ASN A 517 0.84 38.18 72.14
C ASN A 517 1.43 38.87 70.91
N ALA A 518 2.59 39.52 71.03
CA ALA A 518 3.24 40.19 69.90
C ALA A 518 3.63 39.15 68.84
N ALA A 519 3.36 39.43 67.56
CA ALA A 519 3.84 38.57 66.49
C ALA A 519 5.34 38.79 66.31
N CYS A 520 6.09 37.75 65.92
CA CYS A 520 7.55 37.86 65.74
C CYS A 520 7.95 39.02 64.83
N LYS A 521 7.18 39.24 63.75
CA LYS A 521 7.40 40.33 62.77
C LYS A 521 7.23 41.74 63.37
N ASP A 522 6.58 41.88 64.51
CA ASP A 522 6.35 43.18 65.14
C ASP A 522 7.64 43.70 65.78
N CYS A 523 8.48 42.78 66.27
CA CYS A 523 9.80 43.09 66.83
C CYS A 523 10.94 42.82 65.83
N HIS A 524 10.88 41.70 65.10
CA HIS A 524 11.90 41.29 64.14
C HIS A 524 11.53 41.75 62.74
N LYS A 525 12.04 42.94 62.38
CA LYS A 525 11.85 43.54 61.06
C LYS A 525 12.91 43.07 60.08
N GLU A 526 12.57 43.09 58.80
CA GLU A 526 13.55 42.92 57.74
C GLU A 526 14.57 44.05 57.77
N ALA A 527 15.84 43.69 57.65
CA ALA A 527 16.92 44.65 57.56
C ALA A 527 18.01 44.11 56.65
N ALA A 528 18.73 45.03 56.01
CA ALA A 528 19.96 44.68 55.33
C ALA A 528 21.01 44.23 56.37
N VAL A 529 21.68 43.11 56.09
CA VAL A 529 22.94 42.75 56.77
C VAL A 529 24.11 43.42 56.05
N ALA A 530 25.32 43.33 56.63
CA ALA A 530 26.50 44.08 56.19
C ALA A 530 26.89 43.89 54.70
N ASP A 531 26.42 42.81 54.06
CA ASP A 531 26.65 42.50 52.64
C ASP A 531 25.54 42.99 51.69
N GLY A 532 24.54 43.74 52.19
CA GLY A 532 23.44 44.29 51.41
C GLY A 532 22.25 43.36 51.19
N ARG A 533 22.33 42.08 51.61
CA ARG A 533 21.18 41.15 51.53
C ARG A 533 20.16 41.46 52.61
N MET A 534 18.88 41.34 52.25
CA MET A 534 17.77 41.49 53.19
C MET A 534 17.48 40.17 53.90
N THR A 535 17.38 40.22 55.22
CA THR A 535 16.92 39.09 56.04
C THR A 535 16.18 39.63 57.26
N VAL A 536 15.33 38.82 57.86
CA VAL A 536 14.67 39.18 59.12
C VAL A 536 15.76 39.30 60.18
N ARG A 537 15.85 40.48 60.82
CA ARG A 537 16.80 40.74 61.88
C ARG A 537 16.30 40.11 63.19
N TRP A 538 16.74 38.88 63.43
CA TRP A 538 16.41 38.15 64.65
C TRP A 538 17.24 38.64 65.85
N ARG A 539 18.44 39.19 65.60
CA ARG A 539 19.26 39.83 66.63
C ARG A 539 19.11 41.35 66.59
N LEU A 540 18.30 41.91 67.49
CA LEU A 540 18.04 43.36 67.53
C LEU A 540 19.23 44.17 68.08
N GLY A 541 19.98 43.62 69.04
CA GLY A 541 21.21 44.25 69.58
C GLY A 541 20.97 45.40 70.56
N PHE A 542 19.72 45.65 70.96
CA PHE A 542 19.33 46.64 71.96
C PHE A 542 18.10 46.14 72.73
N GLN A 543 17.87 46.72 73.92
CA GLN A 543 16.73 46.40 74.79
C GLN A 543 16.02 47.66 75.31
N ASP A 544 16.39 48.85 74.84
CA ASP A 544 15.75 50.07 75.28
C ASP A 544 14.40 50.26 74.59
N CYS A 545 13.39 50.64 75.39
CA CYS A 545 12.02 50.84 74.90
C CYS A 545 11.94 51.97 73.87
N ALA A 546 12.83 52.96 73.97
CA ALA A 546 12.83 54.16 73.13
C ALA A 546 13.10 53.85 71.65
N ARG A 547 13.95 52.85 71.35
CA ARG A 547 14.19 52.40 69.97
C ARG A 547 13.00 51.73 69.29
N CYS A 548 12.01 51.28 70.07
CA CYS A 548 10.78 50.69 69.55
C CYS A 548 9.54 51.62 69.68
N HIS A 549 9.56 52.59 70.60
CA HIS A 549 8.38 53.38 71.00
C HIS A 549 8.61 54.91 71.09
N SER A 550 9.47 55.51 70.27
CA SER A 550 9.77 56.95 70.30
C SER A 550 8.50 57.85 70.35
N SER A 551 8.44 58.77 71.33
CA SER A 551 7.34 59.73 71.51
C SER A 551 7.43 60.91 70.51
N PRO A 552 6.31 61.40 69.92
CA PRO A 552 6.32 62.46 68.90
C PRO A 552 6.61 63.89 69.41
N HIS A 553 7.00 64.08 70.68
CA HIS A 553 7.23 65.41 71.27
C HIS A 553 8.62 65.58 71.90
N ARG A 554 9.68 65.55 71.08
CA ARG A 554 10.97 66.13 71.43
C ARG A 554 11.54 66.89 70.22
N ASP A 555 11.72 68.20 70.39
CA ASP A 555 12.33 69.13 69.44
C ASP A 555 13.83 68.80 69.19
N PRO A 556 14.38 69.23 68.03
CA PRO A 556 15.68 68.83 67.53
C PRO A 556 16.77 69.81 67.98
N GLU A 557 17.58 69.46 68.98
CA GLU A 557 18.94 69.99 69.13
C GLU A 557 19.68 69.31 70.30
N GLY A 558 20.88 68.81 70.04
CA GLY A 558 21.95 68.71 71.05
C GLY A 558 22.33 67.32 71.58
N GLY A 559 23.48 66.82 71.11
CA GLY A 559 24.44 66.09 71.97
C GLY A 559 24.86 64.69 71.52
N ALA A 560 25.99 64.60 70.82
CA ALA A 560 26.80 63.39 70.68
C ALA A 560 27.45 62.98 72.03
N PRO A 561 27.97 61.75 72.15
CA PRO A 561 29.28 61.40 71.57
C PRO A 561 29.25 60.28 70.53
#